data_AF-A0A7V0V9M4-F1
#
_entry.id   AF-A0A7V0V9M4-F1
#
_cell.length_a   1.000
_cell.length_b   1.000
_cell.length_c   1.000
_cell.angle_alpha   90.00
_cell.angle_beta   90.00
_cell.angle_gamma   90.00
#
_symmetry.space_group_name_H-M   'P 1'
#
loop_
_entity.id
_entity.type
_entity.pdbx_description
1 polymer ?
#
loop_
_entity_poly.entity_id
_entity_poly.type
_entity_poly.pdbx_seq_one_letter_code
_entity_poly.pdbx_strand_id
1 'polypeptide(L)'
;MIGMGKSSTAVMEQPKEQEFSNARPIWIVVLLYIATAGLYSIYWFYRNWWELKKHKGLEISPLLRTLGLFVPILNTVLFFIQFKRIEDYAKEVGVKRTYSALMLTGGMVIAAFLWRLPDPYSLIALVGAVPIALVQAMLNEFWLYEKPILPIRKSLTTGQIVVLAISAFFWVQIIPKVL
;
A
#
# COMPACT_ATOMS: atom_id res chain seq x y z
N MET A 1 26.07 -47.79 41.65
CA MET A 1 25.19 -47.73 40.46
C MET A 1 24.63 -46.32 40.35
N ILE A 2 24.73 -45.75 39.15
CA ILE A 2 24.73 -44.32 38.85
C ILE A 2 23.31 -43.75 38.85
N GLY A 3 23.16 -42.61 39.53
CA GLY A 3 21.92 -41.85 39.62
C GLY A 3 21.59 -41.09 38.33
N MET A 4 20.30 -41.12 38.00
CA MET A 4 19.59 -40.46 36.90
C MET A 4 20.07 -39.02 36.61
N GLY A 5 20.60 -38.81 35.42
CA GLY A 5 20.67 -37.49 34.77
C GLY A 5 19.48 -37.34 33.82
N LYS A 6 18.43 -36.64 34.24
CA LYS A 6 17.41 -36.13 33.31
C LYS A 6 18.06 -35.05 32.46
N SER A 7 18.34 -35.38 31.20
CA SER A 7 18.71 -34.37 30.20
C SER A 7 17.50 -33.46 29.99
N SER A 8 17.58 -32.25 30.52
CA SER A 8 16.64 -31.16 30.23
C SER A 8 16.86 -30.75 28.79
N THR A 9 16.07 -31.31 27.87
CA THR A 9 15.94 -30.78 26.52
C THR A 9 15.31 -29.40 26.64
N ALA A 10 16.14 -28.36 26.63
CA ALA A 10 15.71 -27.01 26.33
C ALA A 10 15.04 -27.06 24.95
N VAL A 11 13.71 -26.98 24.94
CA VAL A 11 12.94 -26.73 23.74
C VAL A 11 13.41 -25.36 23.25
N MET A 12 14.25 -25.37 22.21
CA MET A 12 14.66 -24.17 21.50
C MET A 12 13.39 -23.59 20.88
N GLU A 13 12.73 -22.66 21.59
CA GLU A 13 11.66 -21.84 21.01
C GLU A 13 12.25 -21.16 19.77
N GLN A 14 11.80 -21.62 18.60
CA GLN A 14 12.06 -20.94 17.34
C GLN A 14 11.65 -19.47 17.52
N PRO A 15 12.47 -18.49 17.08
CA PRO A 15 12.11 -17.08 17.23
C PRO A 15 10.74 -16.90 16.57
N LYS A 16 9.70 -16.59 17.36
CA LYS A 16 8.38 -16.30 16.84
C LYS A 16 8.55 -15.21 15.79
N GLU A 17 8.34 -15.57 14.52
CA GLU A 17 8.41 -14.61 13.42
C GLU A 17 7.46 -13.47 13.79
N GLN A 18 8.02 -12.28 14.00
CA GLN A 18 7.26 -11.18 14.61
C GLN A 18 6.09 -10.83 13.69
N GLU A 19 4.86 -11.06 14.16
CA GLU A 19 3.66 -10.74 13.39
C GLU A 19 3.51 -9.21 13.34
N PHE A 20 3.33 -8.66 12.13
CA PHE A 20 3.17 -7.22 11.92
C PHE A 20 1.73 -6.87 11.59
N SER A 21 1.33 -5.64 11.93
CA SER A 21 0.05 -5.08 11.48
C SER A 21 0.04 -4.93 9.94
N ASN A 22 -1.15 -4.93 9.35
CA ASN A 22 -1.34 -4.62 7.93
C ASN A 22 -1.10 -3.12 7.61
N ALA A 23 -0.98 -2.27 8.63
CA ALA A 23 -0.60 -0.87 8.49
C ALA A 23 0.79 -0.73 7.82
N ARG A 24 0.95 0.30 7.00
CA ARG A 24 2.20 0.56 6.25
C ARG A 24 2.68 1.98 6.47
N PRO A 25 4.00 2.21 6.64
CA PRO A 25 4.53 3.56 6.71
C PRO A 25 4.19 4.34 5.43
N ILE A 26 3.61 5.53 5.61
CA ILE A 26 3.17 6.38 4.49
C ILE A 26 4.35 6.74 3.59
N TRP A 27 5.51 7.04 4.17
CA TRP A 27 6.72 7.38 3.42
C TRP A 27 7.20 6.25 2.50
N ILE A 28 7.06 4.97 2.90
CA ILE A 28 7.41 3.82 2.05
C ILE A 28 6.46 3.74 0.86
N VAL A 29 5.16 3.93 1.11
CA VAL A 29 4.14 3.92 0.05
C VAL A 29 4.39 5.05 -0.96
N VAL A 30 4.66 6.26 -0.47
CA VAL A 30 4.98 7.43 -1.31
C VAL A 30 6.28 7.20 -2.08
N LEU A 31 7.33 6.71 -1.42
CA LEU A 31 8.62 6.42 -2.06
C LEU A 31 8.45 5.40 -3.19
N LEU A 32 7.75 4.30 -2.94
CA LEU A 32 7.51 3.27 -3.96
C LEU A 32 6.61 3.77 -5.09
N TYR A 33 5.61 4.60 -4.78
CA TYR A 33 4.79 5.27 -5.79
C TYR A 33 5.66 6.12 -6.72
N ILE A 34 6.50 7.00 -6.19
CA ILE A 34 7.36 7.87 -6.98
C ILE A 34 8.40 7.06 -7.75
N ALA A 35 9.10 6.14 -7.08
CA ALA A 35 10.13 5.32 -7.70
C ALA A 35 9.58 4.54 -8.90
N THR A 36 8.37 4.01 -8.80
CA THR A 36 7.73 3.23 -9.88
C THR A 36 6.88 4.09 -10.84
N ALA A 37 7.01 5.41 -10.80
CA ALA A 37 6.22 6.35 -11.60
C ALA A 37 4.69 6.11 -11.50
N GLY A 38 4.22 5.70 -10.33
CA GLY A 38 2.82 5.44 -10.01
C GLY A 38 2.41 3.97 -10.15
N LEU A 39 3.20 3.09 -10.78
CA LEU A 39 2.83 1.67 -10.99
C LEU A 39 2.62 0.89 -9.69
N TYR A 40 3.32 1.27 -8.61
CA TYR A 40 3.13 0.68 -7.29
C TYR A 40 1.68 0.78 -6.79
N SER A 41 0.90 1.76 -7.27
CA SER A 41 -0.53 1.89 -6.94
C SER A 41 -1.36 0.65 -7.33
N ILE A 42 -0.97 -0.07 -8.39
CA ILE A 42 -1.63 -1.31 -8.82
C ILE A 42 -1.39 -2.43 -7.81
N TYR A 43 -0.14 -2.62 -7.39
CA TYR A 43 0.22 -3.58 -6.35
C TYR A 43 -0.45 -3.22 -5.01
N TRP A 44 -0.40 -1.95 -4.63
CA TRP A 44 -1.03 -1.43 -3.43
C TRP A 44 -2.54 -1.70 -3.42
N PHE A 45 -3.21 -1.46 -4.55
CA PHE A 45 -4.63 -1.74 -4.75
C PHE A 45 -4.96 -3.22 -4.54
N TYR A 46 -4.23 -4.12 -5.21
CA TYR A 46 -4.39 -5.56 -5.03
C TYR A 46 -4.24 -5.97 -3.57
N ARG A 47 -3.13 -5.53 -2.95
CA ARG A 47 -2.75 -5.94 -1.61
C ARG A 47 -3.79 -5.52 -0.58
N ASN A 48 -4.31 -4.29 -0.67
CA ASN A 48 -5.35 -3.83 0.24
C ASN A 48 -6.65 -4.61 0.08
N TRP A 49 -7.09 -4.92 -1.15
CA TRP A 49 -8.26 -5.77 -1.33
C TRP A 49 -8.07 -7.17 -0.77
N TRP A 50 -6.86 -7.74 -0.91
CA TRP A 50 -6.55 -9.04 -0.34
C TRP A 50 -6.62 -9.02 1.20
N GLU A 51 -6.05 -8.00 1.84
CA GLU A 51 -6.07 -7.86 3.30
C GLU A 51 -7.47 -7.58 3.83
N LEU A 52 -8.22 -6.68 3.20
CA LEU A 52 -9.61 -6.38 3.58
C LEU A 52 -10.52 -7.59 3.36
N LYS A 53 -10.33 -8.34 2.26
CA LYS A 53 -11.04 -9.60 2.05
C LYS A 53 -10.77 -10.59 3.18
N LYS A 54 -9.50 -10.81 3.51
CA LYS A 54 -9.10 -11.74 4.57
C LYS A 54 -9.65 -11.31 5.94
N HIS A 55 -9.65 -10.01 6.22
CA HIS A 55 -10.07 -9.45 7.51
C HIS A 55 -11.59 -9.40 7.70
N LYS A 56 -12.34 -8.95 6.67
CA LYS A 56 -13.80 -8.75 6.74
C LYS A 56 -14.62 -9.87 6.08
N GLY A 57 -13.98 -10.95 5.61
CA GLY A 57 -14.68 -12.09 4.98
C GLY A 57 -15.41 -11.74 3.67
N LEU A 58 -14.85 -10.81 2.89
CA LEU A 58 -15.56 -10.26 1.72
C LEU A 58 -15.64 -11.27 0.56
N GLU A 59 -16.83 -11.43 -0.02
CA GLU A 59 -17.06 -12.23 -1.23
C GLU A 59 -16.64 -11.48 -2.51
N ILE A 60 -15.36 -11.16 -2.60
CA ILE A 60 -14.77 -10.46 -3.76
C ILE A 60 -13.54 -11.19 -4.27
N SER A 61 -13.14 -10.92 -5.51
CA SER A 61 -11.84 -11.35 -6.04
C SER A 61 -10.88 -10.16 -6.15
N PRO A 62 -9.84 -10.09 -5.29
CA PRO A 62 -8.80 -9.06 -5.39
C PRO A 62 -8.09 -9.07 -6.75
N LEU A 63 -7.85 -10.27 -7.30
CA LEU A 63 -7.19 -10.44 -8.59
C LEU A 63 -8.05 -9.89 -9.73
N LEU A 64 -9.34 -10.26 -9.80
CA LEU A 64 -10.23 -9.77 -10.86
C LEU A 64 -10.38 -8.24 -10.82
N ARG A 65 -10.48 -7.65 -9.62
CA ARG A 65 -10.49 -6.19 -9.46
C ARG A 65 -9.18 -5.57 -9.96
N THR A 66 -8.04 -6.19 -9.69
CA THR A 66 -6.74 -5.67 -10.14
C THR A 66 -6.60 -5.76 -11.66
N LEU A 67 -7.05 -6.85 -12.28
CA LEU A 67 -7.08 -6.98 -13.74
C LEU A 67 -8.03 -5.94 -14.37
N GLY A 68 -9.14 -5.61 -13.70
CA GLY A 68 -10.04 -4.54 -14.12
C GLY A 68 -9.40 -3.15 -14.19
N LEU A 69 -8.25 -2.91 -13.54
CA LEU A 69 -7.53 -1.63 -13.63
C LEU A 69 -6.91 -1.37 -15.01
N PHE A 70 -6.77 -2.39 -15.85
CA PHE A 70 -6.28 -2.25 -17.23
C PHE A 70 -7.40 -1.89 -18.21
N VAL A 71 -8.66 -1.90 -17.77
CA VAL A 71 -9.81 -1.46 -18.56
C VAL A 71 -10.00 0.05 -18.34
N PRO A 72 -9.99 0.88 -19.40
CA PRO A 72 -10.22 2.32 -19.29
C PRO A 72 -11.53 2.64 -18.56
N ILE A 73 -11.55 3.73 -17.78
CA ILE A 73 -12.68 4.20 -16.96
C ILE A 73 -12.99 3.29 -15.77
N LEU A 74 -13.00 1.97 -15.97
CA LEU A 74 -13.20 0.98 -14.90
C LEU A 74 -12.14 1.11 -13.81
N ASN A 75 -10.90 1.43 -14.19
CA ASN A 75 -9.82 1.69 -13.24
C ASN A 75 -10.19 2.77 -12.20
N THR A 76 -10.71 3.91 -12.63
CA THR A 76 -11.14 5.02 -11.78
C THR A 76 -12.29 4.59 -10.87
N VAL A 77 -13.27 3.87 -11.42
CA VAL A 77 -14.41 3.35 -10.65
C VAL A 77 -13.93 2.38 -9.56
N LEU A 78 -12.99 1.50 -9.89
CA LEU A 78 -12.44 0.52 -8.94
C LEU A 78 -11.63 1.17 -7.83
N PHE A 79 -10.81 2.18 -8.15
CA PHE A 79 -10.12 2.99 -7.13
C PHE A 79 -11.13 3.72 -6.23
N PHE A 80 -12.16 4.33 -6.82
CA PHE A 80 -13.22 4.97 -6.04
C PHE A 80 -13.89 4.00 -5.07
N ILE A 81 -14.25 2.79 -5.54
CA ILE A 81 -14.86 1.77 -4.68
C ILE A 81 -13.92 1.39 -3.52
N GLN A 82 -12.62 1.24 -3.77
CA GLN A 82 -11.67 0.91 -2.71
C GLN A 82 -11.53 2.07 -1.70
N PHE A 83 -11.38 3.30 -2.20
CA PHE A 83 -11.28 4.49 -1.34
C PHE A 83 -12.54 4.68 -0.50
N LYS A 84 -13.71 4.46 -1.10
CA LYS A 84 -15.00 4.56 -0.42
C LYS A 84 -15.12 3.51 0.69
N ARG A 85 -14.70 2.27 0.41
CA ARG A 85 -14.67 1.20 1.40
C ARG A 85 -13.76 1.53 2.60
N ILE A 86 -12.58 2.09 2.33
CA ILE A 86 -11.62 2.51 3.36
C ILE A 86 -12.19 3.68 4.17
N GLU A 87 -12.80 4.66 3.50
CA GLU A 87 -13.48 5.78 4.16
C GLU A 87 -14.59 5.29 5.10
N ASP A 88 -15.45 4.38 4.63
CA ASP A 88 -16.56 3.83 5.42
C ASP A 88 -16.04 3.05 6.63
N TYR A 89 -15.05 2.18 6.46
CA TYR A 89 -14.43 1.45 7.57
C TYR A 89 -13.73 2.37 8.58
N ALA A 90 -13.07 3.42 8.12
CA ALA A 90 -12.47 4.42 9.00
C ALA A 90 -13.55 5.15 9.83
N LYS A 91 -14.68 5.51 9.20
CA LYS A 91 -15.82 6.14 9.89
C LYS A 91 -16.48 5.21 10.90
N GLU A 92 -16.68 3.95 10.56
CA GLU A 92 -17.29 2.93 11.44
C GLU A 92 -16.53 2.79 12.77
N VAL A 93 -15.19 2.84 12.74
CA VAL A 93 -14.36 2.71 13.95
C VAL A 93 -14.02 4.06 14.60
N GLY A 94 -14.59 5.16 14.12
CA GLY A 94 -14.41 6.49 14.70
C GLY A 94 -13.05 7.13 14.45
N VAL A 95 -12.39 6.82 13.33
CA VAL A 95 -11.16 7.51 12.88
C VAL A 95 -11.42 9.01 12.79
N LYS A 96 -10.60 9.81 13.48
CA LYS A 96 -10.82 11.26 13.60
C LYS A 96 -10.64 12.00 12.27
N ARG A 97 -9.71 11.54 11.43
CA ARG A 97 -9.37 12.19 10.17
C ARG A 97 -9.78 11.30 9.00
N THR A 98 -10.92 11.62 8.41
CA THR A 98 -11.40 10.96 7.20
C THR A 98 -11.41 11.93 6.02
N TYR A 99 -11.10 11.43 4.84
CA TYR A 99 -11.12 12.16 3.58
C TYR A 99 -12.18 11.54 2.67
N SER A 100 -12.88 12.38 1.91
CA SER A 100 -13.88 11.93 0.95
C SER A 100 -13.23 11.09 -0.16
N ALA A 101 -13.76 9.89 -0.40
CA ALA A 101 -13.31 9.03 -1.50
C ALA A 101 -13.45 9.71 -2.86
N LEU A 102 -14.46 10.56 -3.03
CA LEU A 102 -14.67 11.32 -4.27
C LEU A 102 -13.52 12.33 -4.50
N MET A 103 -13.13 13.08 -3.45
CA MET A 103 -12.03 14.05 -3.53
C MET A 103 -10.71 13.35 -3.87
N LEU A 104 -10.44 12.22 -3.21
CA LEU A 104 -9.20 11.44 -3.40
C LEU A 104 -9.15 10.83 -4.80
N THR A 105 -10.27 10.31 -5.29
CA THR A 105 -10.38 9.79 -6.68
C THR A 105 -10.21 10.93 -7.69
N GLY A 106 -10.83 12.09 -7.45
CA GLY A 106 -10.65 13.28 -8.28
C GLY A 106 -9.18 13.70 -8.39
N GLY A 107 -8.46 13.68 -7.27
CA GLY A 107 -7.00 13.91 -7.25
C GLY A 107 -6.23 12.90 -8.10
N MET A 108 -6.59 11.61 -8.05
CA MET A 108 -5.99 10.58 -8.92
C MET A 108 -6.28 10.81 -10.40
N VAL A 109 -7.49 11.22 -10.74
CA VAL A 109 -7.88 11.54 -12.13
C VAL A 109 -7.08 12.74 -12.63
N ILE A 110 -6.97 13.81 -11.84
CA ILE A 110 -6.15 14.98 -12.18
C ILE A 110 -4.70 14.55 -12.44
N ALA A 111 -4.10 13.76 -11.55
CA ALA A 111 -2.75 13.24 -11.73
C ALA A 111 -2.61 12.43 -13.04
N ALA A 112 -3.60 11.62 -13.40
CA ALA A 112 -3.60 10.87 -14.65
C ALA A 112 -3.64 11.78 -15.89
N PHE A 113 -4.34 12.92 -15.83
CA PHE A 113 -4.31 13.91 -16.91
C PHE A 113 -2.98 14.69 -16.96
N LEU A 114 -2.38 14.99 -15.81
CA LEU A 114 -1.08 15.68 -15.73
C LEU A 114 0.05 14.88 -16.40
N TRP A 115 -0.05 13.55 -16.42
CA TRP A 115 0.89 12.68 -17.15
C TRP A 115 0.90 12.89 -18.67
N ARG A 116 -0.09 13.60 -19.24
CA ARG A 116 -0.16 13.91 -20.67
C ARG A 116 0.50 15.24 -21.05
N LEU A 117 0.99 15.99 -20.07
CA LEU A 117 1.72 17.22 -20.34
C LEU A 117 3.06 16.91 -21.03
N PRO A 118 3.59 17.84 -21.85
CA PRO A 118 4.91 17.67 -22.43
C PRO A 118 5.96 17.65 -21.32
N ASP A 119 7.06 16.94 -21.57
CA ASP A 119 8.20 16.95 -20.65
C ASP A 119 8.81 18.37 -20.58
N PRO A 120 9.24 18.86 -19.40
CA PRO A 120 9.24 18.18 -18.09
C PRO A 120 7.98 18.23 -17.26
N TYR A 121 6.96 18.94 -17.71
CA TYR A 121 5.79 19.21 -16.89
C TYR A 121 5.02 17.95 -16.52
N SER A 122 5.17 16.85 -17.26
CA SER A 122 4.63 15.51 -16.95
C SER A 122 4.98 15.03 -15.53
N LEU A 123 6.14 15.40 -14.98
CA LEU A 123 6.58 15.00 -13.64
C LEU A 123 5.68 15.53 -12.51
N ILE A 124 4.92 16.60 -12.75
CA ILE A 124 3.95 17.11 -11.77
C ILE A 124 2.85 16.08 -11.46
N ALA A 125 2.63 15.10 -12.35
CA ALA A 125 1.71 13.99 -12.13
C ALA A 125 2.08 13.12 -10.91
N LEU A 126 3.34 13.17 -10.45
CA LEU A 126 3.77 12.51 -9.21
C LEU A 126 3.03 13.03 -7.96
N VAL A 127 2.38 14.19 -8.04
CA VAL A 127 1.45 14.68 -7.01
C VAL A 127 0.29 13.70 -6.74
N GLY A 128 0.03 12.75 -7.65
CA GLY A 128 -0.86 11.61 -7.41
C GLY A 128 -0.47 10.76 -6.18
N ALA A 129 0.76 10.90 -5.65
CA ALA A 129 1.15 10.32 -4.37
C ALA A 129 0.35 10.88 -3.18
N VAL A 130 -0.15 12.13 -3.27
CA VAL A 130 -0.91 12.80 -2.20
C VAL A 130 -2.20 12.05 -1.86
N PRO A 131 -3.15 11.81 -2.80
CA PRO A 131 -4.37 11.05 -2.47
C PRO A 131 -4.06 9.64 -1.97
N ILE A 132 -3.03 8.97 -2.50
CA ILE A 132 -2.58 7.66 -2.00
C ILE A 132 -2.09 7.75 -0.55
N ALA A 133 -1.31 8.77 -0.20
CA ALA A 133 -0.82 8.99 1.15
C ALA A 133 -1.96 9.26 2.15
N LEU A 134 -2.94 10.08 1.76
CA LEU A 134 -4.10 10.39 2.59
C LEU A 134 -4.98 9.16 2.84
N VAL A 135 -5.24 8.35 1.80
CA VAL A 135 -5.98 7.08 1.96
C VAL A 135 -5.19 6.09 2.82
N GLN A 136 -3.87 5.99 2.61
CA GLN A 136 -3.03 5.12 3.44
C GLN A 136 -3.03 5.56 4.91
N ALA A 137 -3.08 6.86 5.20
CA ALA A 137 -3.20 7.37 6.57
C ALA A 137 -4.49 6.90 7.23
N MET A 138 -5.64 7.07 6.55
CA MET A 138 -6.93 6.56 7.05
C MET A 138 -6.91 5.05 7.26
N LEU A 139 -6.37 4.31 6.29
CA LEU A 139 -6.28 2.85 6.36
C LEU A 139 -5.36 2.39 7.50
N ASN A 140 -4.29 3.13 7.79
CA ASN A 140 -3.42 2.84 8.94
C ASN A 140 -4.14 3.05 10.26
N GLU A 141 -4.90 4.12 10.43
CA GLU A 141 -5.68 4.35 11.65
C GLU A 141 -6.71 3.22 11.85
N PHE A 142 -7.38 2.80 10.78
CA PHE A 142 -8.26 1.63 10.80
C PHE A 142 -7.52 0.35 11.25
N TRP A 143 -6.36 0.04 10.66
CA TRP A 143 -5.59 -1.16 11.03
C TRP A 143 -5.04 -1.11 12.45
N LEU A 144 -4.70 0.08 12.96
CA LEU A 144 -4.26 0.25 14.35
C LEU A 144 -5.42 0.07 15.33
N TYR A 145 -6.64 0.45 14.95
CA TYR A 145 -7.83 0.15 15.75
C TYR A 145 -8.11 -1.35 15.79
N GLU A 146 -8.06 -2.03 14.64
CA GLU A 146 -8.37 -3.47 14.53
C GLU A 146 -7.26 -4.37 15.11
N LYS A 147 -5.99 -3.93 15.08
CA LYS A 147 -4.83 -4.69 15.55
C LYS A 147 -3.85 -3.82 16.36
N PRO A 148 -4.24 -3.32 17.54
CA PRO A 148 -3.48 -2.31 18.29
C PRO A 148 -2.14 -2.81 18.84
N ILE A 149 -2.02 -4.12 19.11
CA ILE A 149 -0.83 -4.72 19.74
C ILE A 149 0.27 -5.00 18.71
N LEU A 150 -0.07 -5.14 17.43
CA LEU A 150 0.90 -5.52 16.40
C LEU A 150 1.71 -4.30 15.92
N PRO A 151 3.05 -4.38 15.88
CA PRO A 151 3.87 -3.28 15.42
C PRO A 151 3.68 -3.02 13.92
N ILE A 152 3.89 -1.76 13.52
CA ILE A 152 4.02 -1.39 12.10
C ILE A 152 5.44 -1.71 11.64
N ARG A 153 5.58 -2.45 10.54
CA ARG A 153 6.88 -2.67 9.91
C ARG A 153 7.40 -1.34 9.34
N LYS A 154 8.48 -0.82 9.91
CA LYS A 154 9.12 0.44 9.47
C LYS A 154 10.28 0.23 8.49
N SER A 155 10.78 -0.99 8.35
CA SER A 155 11.88 -1.32 7.44
C SER A 155 11.37 -1.72 6.05
N LEU A 156 12.17 -1.40 5.03
CA LEU A 156 11.95 -1.89 3.68
C LEU A 156 12.15 -3.41 3.66
N THR A 157 11.27 -4.11 2.95
CA THR A 157 11.46 -5.54 2.67
C THR A 157 12.47 -5.72 1.53
N THR A 158 13.08 -6.91 1.43
CA THR A 158 13.98 -7.26 0.32
C THR A 158 13.33 -7.02 -1.04
N GLY A 159 12.05 -7.38 -1.19
CA GLY A 159 11.31 -7.14 -2.43
C GLY A 159 11.16 -5.64 -2.75
N GLN A 160 10.91 -4.79 -1.74
CA GLN A 160 10.84 -3.34 -1.94
C GLN A 160 12.20 -2.76 -2.34
N ILE A 161 13.30 -3.24 -1.75
CA ILE A 161 14.66 -2.83 -2.13
C ILE A 161 14.95 -3.20 -3.59
N VAL A 162 14.61 -4.41 -4.01
CA VAL A 162 14.77 -4.83 -5.41
C VAL A 162 13.97 -3.93 -6.36
N VAL A 163 12.72 -3.62 -6.02
CA VAL A 163 11.89 -2.69 -6.81
C VAL A 163 12.52 -1.31 -6.89
N LEU A 164 13.07 -0.79 -5.79
CA LEU A 164 13.75 0.51 -5.77
C LEU A 164 15.02 0.50 -6.64
N ALA A 165 15.81 -0.56 -6.61
CA ALA A 165 17.00 -0.71 -7.45
C ALA A 165 16.65 -0.72 -8.95
N ILE A 166 15.62 -1.48 -9.33
CA ILE A 166 15.12 -1.52 -10.72
C ILE A 166 14.59 -0.14 -11.13
N SER A 167 13.81 0.50 -10.26
CA SER A 167 13.24 1.82 -10.51
C SER A 167 14.32 2.88 -10.71
N ALA A 168 15.39 2.86 -9.92
CA ALA A 168 16.51 3.78 -10.05
C ALA A 168 17.16 3.69 -11.44
N PHE A 169 17.34 2.47 -11.97
CA PHE A 169 17.85 2.27 -13.33
C PHE A 169 16.94 2.92 -14.39
N PHE A 170 15.61 2.80 -14.25
CA PHE A 170 14.66 3.47 -15.17
C PHE A 170 14.73 5.00 -15.07
N TRP A 171 14.82 5.56 -13.86
CA TRP A 171 14.90 7.02 -13.67
C TRP A 171 16.15 7.63 -14.30
N VAL A 172 17.29 6.94 -14.27
CA VAL A 172 18.54 7.39 -14.93
C VAL A 172 18.34 7.60 -16.44
N GLN A 173 17.43 6.85 -17.07
CA GLN A 173 17.12 7.00 -18.51
C GLN A 173 16.11 8.12 -18.80
N ILE A 174 15.28 8.47 -17.82
CA ILE A 174 14.20 9.46 -17.96
C ILE A 174 14.72 10.86 -17.66
N ILE A 175 15.47 11.04 -16.58
CA ILE A 175 15.95 12.35 -16.11
C ILE A 175 16.65 13.17 -17.23
N PRO A 176 17.58 12.60 -18.04
CA PRO A 176 18.27 13.36 -19.07
C PRO A 176 17.39 13.79 -20.26
N LYS A 177 16.21 13.19 -20.44
CA LYS A 177 15.27 13.55 -21.50
C LYS A 177 14.31 14.65 -21.08
N VAL A 178 14.24 14.87 -19.77
CA VAL A 178 13.25 15.71 -19.10
C VAL A 178 13.91 17.01 -18.60
N LEU A 179 15.21 17.01 -18.32
CA LEU A 179 16.03 18.21 -18.06
C LEU A 179 16.60 18.81 -19.35
#